data_AF-A0A535QZF9-F1
#
_entry.id   AF-A0A535QZF9-F1
#
_cell.length_a   1.000
_cell.length_b   1.000
_cell.length_c   1.000
_cell.angle_alpha   90.00
_cell.angle_beta   90.00
_cell.angle_gamma   90.00
#
_symmetry.space_group_name_H-M   'P 1'
#
loop_
_entity.id
_entity.type
_entity.pdbx_description
1 polymer ?
#
loop_
_entity_poly.entity_id
_entity_poly.type
_entity_poly.pdbx_seq_one_letter_code
_entity_poly.pdbx_strand_id
1 'polypeptide(L)'
;MPGDLLPSPNPQEHFRLQAALRESEILRELAELLASSLDLERILQVLVKRSTQVCEVERCAVWLLEDARGMFHPKTYHLSTQLLDHQTIQAADAIWYRSPLPFDDPVIHRLLSEQGMLYVEDLRAEPGLRRVAETFLVRSILLVALVREGRPVGILSLDDPAQARTFSPELQQLARAIGQQAAIAIDNARLYQQAQTEKRRAEELIGRARSISQVALTVNSSEDLSTIFTVAVDHLVRGLGADGGAIALLDSDALSLVNSNRNCSTM
;
A
#
# COMPACT_ATOMS: atom_id res chain seq x y z
N MET A 1 56.26 39.14 0.03
CA MET A 1 55.41 37.95 -0.02
C MET A 1 54.76 37.77 1.34
N PRO A 2 53.59 38.37 1.62
CA PRO A 2 52.83 38.03 2.80
C PRO A 2 52.06 36.74 2.51
N GLY A 3 52.26 35.71 3.33
CA GLY A 3 51.47 34.47 3.25
C GLY A 3 50.04 34.75 3.70
N ASP A 4 49.10 34.51 2.80
CA ASP A 4 47.67 34.47 3.12
C ASP A 4 47.42 33.31 4.08
N LEU A 5 47.31 33.64 5.38
CA LEU A 5 46.71 32.78 6.37
C LEU A 5 45.24 32.59 5.99
N LEU A 6 44.94 31.43 5.41
CA LEU A 6 43.57 30.92 5.33
C LEU A 6 42.96 31.00 6.74
N PRO A 7 41.77 31.61 6.90
CA PRO A 7 41.13 31.66 8.20
C PRO A 7 40.82 30.23 8.65
N SER A 8 41.33 29.87 9.82
CA SER A 8 41.02 28.60 10.48
C SER A 8 39.51 28.43 10.58
N PRO A 9 38.93 27.29 10.16
CA PRO A 9 37.48 27.11 10.15
C PRO A 9 36.90 27.27 11.56
N ASN A 10 35.85 28.07 11.67
CA ASN A 10 35.17 28.35 12.93
C ASN A 10 34.67 27.02 13.55
N PRO A 11 35.02 26.68 14.81
CA PRO A 11 34.59 25.44 15.45
C PRO A 11 33.07 25.23 15.45
N GLN A 12 32.30 26.32 15.46
CA GLN A 12 30.83 26.27 15.36
C GLN A 12 30.33 25.88 13.96
N GLU A 13 31.04 26.28 12.90
CA GLU A 13 30.73 25.86 11.53
C GLU A 13 31.06 24.38 11.33
N HIS A 14 32.21 23.93 11.86
CA HIS A 14 32.60 22.52 11.76
C HIS A 14 31.58 21.59 12.44
N PHE A 15 31.05 22.00 13.61
CA PHE A 15 30.03 21.23 14.32
C PHE A 15 28.68 21.22 13.59
N ARG A 16 28.27 22.37 13.02
CA ARG A 16 27.05 22.48 12.19
C ARG A 16 27.15 21.66 10.90
N LEU A 17 28.30 21.71 10.22
CA LEU A 17 28.58 20.90 9.03
C LEU A 17 28.59 19.41 9.36
N GLN A 18 29.21 19.01 10.47
CA GLN A 18 29.19 17.60 10.89
C GLN A 18 27.79 17.11 11.28
N ALA A 19 26.98 17.94 11.95
CA ALA A 19 25.60 17.62 12.28
C ALA A 19 24.74 17.47 11.02
N ALA A 20 24.84 18.42 10.07
CA ALA A 20 24.14 18.37 8.80
C ALA A 20 24.60 17.18 7.92
N LEU A 21 25.89 16.84 7.95
CA LEU A 21 26.43 15.68 7.24
C LEU A 21 25.88 14.37 7.83
N ARG A 22 25.87 14.22 9.16
CA ARG A 22 25.28 13.06 9.84
C ARG A 22 23.79 12.92 9.54
N GLU A 23 23.04 14.02 9.60
CA GLU A 23 21.62 14.03 9.24
C GLU A 23 21.43 13.55 7.80
N SER A 24 22.18 14.11 6.84
CA SER A 24 22.12 13.70 5.43
C SER A 24 22.54 12.25 5.20
N GLU A 25 23.52 11.72 5.94
CA GLU A 25 23.98 10.34 5.83
C GLU A 25 22.91 9.36 6.32
N ILE A 26 22.30 9.63 7.48
CA ILE A 26 21.21 8.83 8.03
C ILE A 26 20.01 8.84 7.07
N LEU A 27 19.66 10.01 6.53
CA LEU A 27 18.57 10.13 5.57
C LEU A 27 18.84 9.39 4.27
N ARG A 28 20.07 9.47 3.75
CA ARG A 28 20.48 8.73 2.55
C ARG A 28 20.46 7.22 2.78
N GLU A 29 20.98 6.76 3.91
CA GLU A 29 20.96 5.33 4.26
C GLU A 29 19.53 4.80 4.40
N LEU A 30 18.64 5.57 5.04
CA LEU A 30 17.22 5.22 5.11
C LEU A 30 16.57 5.21 3.73
N ALA A 31 16.82 6.23 2.90
CA ALA A 31 16.28 6.29 1.55
C ALA A 31 16.76 5.10 0.70
N GLU A 32 18.04 4.72 0.78
CA GLU A 32 18.60 3.56 0.07
C GLU A 32 17.99 2.24 0.55
N LEU A 33 17.87 2.05 1.87
CA LEU A 33 17.26 0.84 2.44
C LEU A 33 15.79 0.71 2.04
N LEU A 34 15.05 1.80 2.07
CA LEU A 34 13.64 1.81 1.70
C LEU A 34 13.45 1.66 0.18
N ALA A 35 14.29 2.28 -0.65
CA ALA A 35 14.25 2.16 -2.11
C ALA A 35 14.68 0.77 -2.61
N SER A 36 15.48 0.04 -1.83
CA SER A 36 15.94 -1.32 -2.18
C SER A 36 14.84 -2.39 -2.12
N SER A 37 13.72 -2.11 -1.46
CA SER A 37 12.61 -3.03 -1.29
C SER A 37 11.39 -2.50 -2.03
N LEU A 38 10.82 -3.31 -2.92
CA LEU A 38 9.50 -3.04 -3.51
C LEU A 38 8.37 -3.68 -2.69
N ASP A 39 8.74 -4.32 -1.57
CA ASP A 39 7.82 -4.90 -0.62
C ASP A 39 7.50 -3.89 0.48
N LEU A 40 6.23 -3.47 0.49
CA LEU A 40 5.68 -2.52 1.47
C LEU A 40 5.88 -3.01 2.91
N GLU A 41 5.70 -4.30 3.19
CA GLU A 41 5.81 -4.81 4.55
C GLU A 41 7.24 -4.68 5.07
N ARG A 42 8.21 -5.03 4.23
CA ARG A 42 9.64 -4.89 4.55
C ARG A 42 10.06 -3.43 4.72
N ILE A 43 9.57 -2.52 3.86
CA ILE A 43 9.80 -1.07 4.00
C ILE A 43 9.34 -0.61 5.38
N LEU A 44 8.10 -0.96 5.75
CA LEU A 44 7.50 -0.52 7.00
C LEU A 44 8.27 -1.06 8.21
N GLN A 45 8.66 -2.33 8.21
CA GLN A 45 9.47 -2.94 9.28
C GLN A 45 10.83 -2.24 9.46
N VAL A 46 11.52 -1.94 8.36
CA VAL A 46 12.79 -1.21 8.39
C VAL A 46 12.56 0.21 8.91
N LEU A 47 11.52 0.90 8.44
CA LEU A 47 11.18 2.24 8.85
C LEU A 47 11.00 2.34 10.37
N VAL A 48 10.12 1.52 10.95
CA VAL A 48 9.85 1.62 12.41
C VAL A 48 11.08 1.26 13.24
N LYS A 49 11.83 0.23 12.84
CA LYS A 49 13.03 -0.21 13.56
C LYS A 49 14.17 0.81 13.48
N ARG A 50 14.34 1.47 12.34
CA ARG A 50 15.39 2.49 12.19
C ARG A 50 14.99 3.80 12.84
N SER A 51 13.71 4.17 12.77
CA SER A 51 13.21 5.37 13.42
C SER A 51 13.38 5.31 14.93
N THR A 52 13.14 4.15 15.58
CA THR A 52 13.44 4.01 17.02
C THR A 52 14.92 4.19 17.33
N GLN A 53 15.81 3.64 16.51
CA GLN A 53 17.26 3.74 16.71
C GLN A 53 17.79 5.16 16.50
N VAL A 54 17.36 5.81 15.42
CA VAL A 54 17.83 7.14 15.01
C VAL A 54 17.26 8.23 15.91
N CYS A 55 15.99 8.13 16.27
CA CYS A 55 15.34 9.08 17.17
C CYS A 55 15.57 8.76 18.66
N GLU A 56 16.25 7.63 18.95
CA GLU A 56 16.50 7.12 20.30
C GLU A 56 15.22 7.05 21.16
N VAL A 57 14.13 6.56 20.56
CA VAL A 57 12.83 6.33 21.24
C VAL A 57 12.57 4.84 21.45
N GLU A 58 11.71 4.53 22.40
CA GLU A 58 11.37 3.16 22.72
C GLU A 58 10.37 2.57 21.73
N ARG A 59 9.43 3.36 21.23
CA ARG A 59 8.41 2.89 20.27
C ARG A 59 8.30 3.79 19.05
N CYS A 60 8.15 3.14 17.90
CA CYS A 60 7.76 3.76 16.65
C CYS A 60 6.64 2.96 16.00
N ALA A 61 5.58 3.64 15.52
CA ALA A 61 4.45 2.97 14.87
C ALA A 61 4.04 3.68 13.58
N VAL A 62 3.46 2.93 12.64
CA VAL A 62 2.97 3.45 11.36
C VAL A 62 1.52 3.05 11.14
N TRP A 63 0.73 4.06 10.79
CA TRP A 63 -0.59 3.90 10.22
C TRP A 63 -0.60 4.34 8.77
N LEU A 64 -1.42 3.69 7.97
CA LEU A 64 -1.51 3.92 6.53
C LEU A 64 -2.94 4.28 6.15
N LEU A 65 -3.07 5.29 5.29
CA LEU A 65 -4.36 5.66 4.70
C LEU A 65 -4.68 4.72 3.54
N GLU A 66 -5.79 3.99 3.60
CA GLU A 66 -6.20 3.04 2.55
C GLU A 66 -7.16 3.65 1.53
N ASP A 67 -8.08 4.53 1.96
CA ASP A 67 -9.13 5.09 1.12
C ASP A 67 -9.26 6.62 1.26
N ALA A 68 -9.75 7.30 0.22
CA ALA A 68 -9.99 8.75 0.23
C ALA A 68 -11.07 9.21 1.24
N ARG A 69 -11.91 8.28 1.73
CA ARG A 69 -12.92 8.51 2.79
C ARG A 69 -12.41 8.19 4.21
N GLY A 70 -11.13 7.80 4.32
CA GLY A 70 -10.25 8.25 5.39
C GLY A 70 -10.26 7.45 6.68
N MET A 71 -9.66 6.26 6.68
CA MET A 71 -9.18 5.65 7.93
C MET A 71 -7.69 5.36 7.84
N PHE A 72 -6.98 5.70 8.90
CA PHE A 72 -5.59 5.33 9.12
C PHE A 72 -5.56 3.96 9.79
N HIS A 73 -5.15 2.96 9.03
CA HIS A 73 -5.05 1.59 9.52
C HIS A 73 -3.67 1.32 10.12
N PRO A 74 -3.58 0.78 11.34
CA PRO A 74 -2.32 0.35 11.93
C PRO A 74 -1.68 -0.73 11.06
N LYS A 75 -0.41 -0.55 10.68
CA LYS A 75 0.31 -1.50 9.82
C LYS A 75 1.46 -2.20 10.49
N THR A 76 2.32 -1.45 11.14
CA THR A 76 3.44 -2.02 11.88
C THR A 76 3.88 -1.08 12.99
N TYR A 77 4.51 -1.64 14.01
CA TYR A 77 5.24 -0.88 14.99
C TYR A 77 6.46 -1.67 15.46
N HIS A 78 7.39 -0.97 16.07
CA HIS A 78 8.55 -1.55 16.72
C HIS A 78 8.68 -0.99 18.13
N LEU A 79 8.95 -1.88 19.09
CA LEU A 79 9.22 -1.57 20.48
C LEU A 79 10.62 -2.09 20.81
N SER A 80 11.51 -1.23 21.27
CA SER A 80 12.91 -1.57 21.57
C SER A 80 13.09 -2.14 22.97
N THR A 81 12.19 -1.86 23.91
CA THR A 81 12.27 -2.27 25.31
C THR A 81 11.62 -3.62 25.58
N GLN A 82 12.34 -4.49 26.31
CA GLN A 82 11.81 -5.73 26.91
C GLN A 82 11.19 -5.53 28.31
N LEU A 83 10.91 -4.29 28.70
CA LEU A 83 10.41 -3.95 30.05
C LEU A 83 8.99 -4.47 30.33
N LEU A 84 8.21 -4.73 29.27
CA LEU A 84 6.87 -5.30 29.37
C LEU A 84 6.93 -6.82 29.22
N ASP A 85 6.15 -7.54 30.03
CA ASP A 85 6.03 -8.98 29.87
C ASP A 85 5.38 -9.36 28.52
N HIS A 86 5.67 -10.57 28.04
CA HIS A 86 5.24 -11.02 26.73
C HIS A 86 3.70 -11.12 26.59
N GLN A 87 2.99 -11.39 27.68
CA GLN A 87 1.52 -11.50 27.67
C GLN A 87 0.84 -10.14 27.50
N THR A 88 1.38 -9.12 28.16
CA THR A 88 0.93 -7.73 28.07
C THR A 88 1.17 -7.18 26.67
N ILE A 89 2.32 -7.49 26.07
CA ILE A 89 2.62 -7.13 24.67
C ILE A 89 1.62 -7.80 23.72
N GLN A 90 1.36 -9.10 23.84
CA GLN A 90 0.42 -9.82 22.96
C GLN A 90 -1.02 -9.31 23.08
N ALA A 91 -1.47 -8.98 24.29
CA ALA A 91 -2.80 -8.39 24.48
C ALA A 91 -2.88 -6.98 23.87
N ALA A 92 -1.85 -6.16 24.06
CA ALA A 92 -1.75 -4.84 23.45
C ALA A 92 -1.69 -4.92 21.92
N ASP A 93 -0.96 -5.89 21.34
CA ASP A 93 -0.88 -6.16 19.90
C ASP A 93 -2.27 -6.35 19.30
N ALA A 94 -3.04 -7.27 19.87
CA ALA A 94 -4.36 -7.60 19.37
C ALA A 94 -5.31 -6.39 19.37
N ILE A 95 -5.15 -5.49 20.33
CA ILE A 95 -5.93 -4.24 20.40
C ILE A 95 -5.39 -3.23 19.39
N TRP A 96 -4.07 -3.11 19.25
CA TRP A 96 -3.42 -2.15 18.35
C TRP A 96 -3.83 -2.37 16.90
N TYR A 97 -3.66 -3.59 16.38
CA TYR A 97 -3.99 -3.92 14.98
C TYR A 97 -5.48 -3.76 14.65
N ARG A 98 -6.35 -3.65 15.66
CA ARG A 98 -7.80 -3.48 15.51
C ARG A 98 -8.28 -2.05 15.80
N SER A 99 -7.36 -1.11 15.98
CA SER A 99 -7.64 0.28 16.34
C SER A 99 -7.30 1.24 15.20
N PRO A 100 -8.13 1.33 14.14
CA PRO A 100 -7.97 2.35 13.10
C PRO A 100 -8.31 3.73 13.68
N LEU A 101 -7.69 4.76 13.10
CA LEU A 101 -7.97 6.16 13.44
C LEU A 101 -8.78 6.80 12.31
N PRO A 102 -9.90 7.46 12.59
CA PRO A 102 -10.64 8.17 11.56
C PRO A 102 -9.83 9.37 11.07
N PHE A 103 -9.86 9.65 9.76
CA PHE A 103 -9.20 10.81 9.18
C PHE A 103 -9.74 12.12 9.76
N ASP A 104 -11.02 12.12 10.14
CA ASP A 104 -11.68 13.27 10.75
C ASP A 104 -11.44 13.42 12.27
N ASP A 105 -10.55 12.61 12.86
CA ASP A 105 -10.18 12.77 14.26
C ASP A 105 -9.54 14.16 14.51
N PRO A 106 -9.91 14.88 15.58
CA PRO A 106 -9.38 16.22 15.88
C PRO A 106 -7.85 16.28 15.96
N VAL A 107 -7.19 15.24 16.46
CA VAL A 107 -5.73 15.19 16.56
C VAL A 107 -5.09 15.04 15.19
N ILE A 108 -5.74 14.30 14.29
CA ILE A 108 -5.29 14.12 12.90
C ILE A 108 -5.49 15.40 12.10
N HIS A 109 -6.63 16.09 12.27
CA HIS A 109 -6.86 17.42 11.69
C HIS A 109 -5.81 18.44 12.15
N ARG A 110 -5.49 18.45 13.44
CA ARG A 110 -4.43 19.30 14.00
C ARG A 110 -3.07 18.95 13.42
N LEU A 111 -2.73 17.65 13.34
CA LEU A 111 -1.48 17.18 12.71
C LEU A 111 -1.34 17.67 11.26
N LEU A 112 -2.41 17.56 10.46
CA LEU A 112 -2.38 17.96 9.05
C LEU A 112 -2.36 19.48 8.87
N SER A 113 -2.96 20.25 9.79
CA SER A 113 -2.92 21.72 9.76
C SER A 113 -1.60 22.30 10.28
N GLU A 114 -0.93 21.65 11.23
CA GLU A 114 0.38 22.03 11.78
C GLU A 114 1.56 21.55 10.91
N GLN A 115 1.45 21.73 9.59
CA GLN A 115 2.49 21.37 8.62
C GLN A 115 2.93 19.89 8.70
N GLY A 116 2.03 18.99 9.13
CA GLY A 116 2.29 17.55 9.16
C GLY A 116 3.19 17.09 10.31
N MET A 117 3.32 17.86 11.39
CA MET A 117 4.02 17.42 12.59
C MET A 117 3.33 17.97 13.84
N LEU A 118 3.08 17.12 14.83
CA LEU A 118 2.40 17.50 16.05
C LEU A 118 3.05 16.81 17.25
N TYR A 119 3.51 17.61 18.22
CA TYR A 119 3.97 17.12 19.51
C TYR A 119 2.85 17.28 20.54
N VAL A 120 2.52 16.20 21.24
CA VAL A 120 1.56 16.19 22.34
C VAL A 120 2.27 15.76 23.62
N GLU A 121 2.31 16.65 24.62
CA GLU A 121 2.97 16.39 25.91
C GLU A 121 2.25 15.34 26.76
N ASP A 122 0.91 15.36 26.77
CA ASP A 122 0.09 14.38 27.47
C ASP A 122 -1.14 13.98 26.65
N LEU A 123 -1.03 12.86 25.93
CA LEU A 123 -2.09 12.29 25.10
C LEU A 123 -3.31 11.85 25.93
N ARG A 124 -3.17 11.65 27.24
CA ARG A 124 -4.32 11.31 28.12
C ARG A 124 -5.22 12.52 28.37
N ALA A 125 -4.71 13.73 28.16
CA ALA A 125 -5.49 14.96 28.21
C ALA A 125 -6.35 15.16 26.95
N GLU A 126 -6.09 14.40 25.87
CA GLU A 126 -6.85 14.45 24.62
C GLU A 126 -8.07 13.52 24.69
N PRO A 127 -9.32 14.03 24.79
CA PRO A 127 -10.48 13.20 25.07
C PRO A 127 -10.72 12.09 24.03
N GLY A 128 -10.45 12.37 22.75
CA GLY A 128 -10.60 11.41 21.65
C GLY A 128 -9.56 10.28 21.68
N LEU A 129 -8.37 10.54 22.24
CA LEU A 129 -7.26 9.59 22.25
C LEU A 129 -6.93 9.05 23.64
N ARG A 130 -7.61 9.48 24.70
CA ARG A 130 -7.34 9.03 26.08
C ARG A 130 -7.36 7.51 26.23
N ARG A 131 -8.34 6.83 25.63
CA ARG A 131 -8.43 5.36 25.68
C ARG A 131 -7.24 4.69 24.98
N VAL A 132 -6.81 5.25 23.84
CA VAL A 132 -5.62 4.81 23.11
C VAL A 132 -4.37 5.03 23.97
N ALA A 133 -4.25 6.21 24.57
CA ALA A 133 -3.15 6.58 25.46
C ALA A 133 -3.03 5.62 26.66
N GLU A 134 -4.14 5.31 27.33
CA GLU A 134 -4.17 4.39 28.47
C GLU A 134 -3.87 2.94 28.04
N THR A 135 -4.44 2.49 26.93
CA THR A 135 -4.25 1.11 26.43
C THR A 135 -2.81 0.85 26.01
N PHE A 136 -2.17 1.82 25.37
CA PHE A 136 -0.81 1.69 24.84
C PHE A 136 0.24 2.33 25.75
N LEU A 137 -0.15 2.79 26.94
CA LEU A 137 0.72 3.48 27.91
C LEU A 137 1.44 4.71 27.29
N VAL A 138 0.81 5.40 26.35
CA VAL A 138 1.37 6.61 25.74
C VAL A 138 1.08 7.79 26.66
N ARG A 139 2.13 8.50 27.09
CA ARG A 139 1.98 9.79 27.75
C ARG A 139 2.27 10.92 26.77
N SER A 140 3.52 11.04 26.32
CA SER A 140 3.91 12.02 25.30
C SER A 140 4.09 11.33 23.95
N ILE A 141 3.76 12.01 22.85
CA ILE A 141 3.88 11.46 21.50
C ILE A 141 4.30 12.54 20.50
N LEU A 142 5.18 12.18 19.58
CA LEU A 142 5.45 12.97 18.39
C LEU A 142 4.81 12.27 17.19
N LEU A 143 3.90 12.97 16.53
CA LEU A 143 3.22 12.51 15.32
C LEU A 143 3.81 13.23 14.10
N VAL A 144 4.07 12.47 13.04
CA VAL A 144 4.54 12.96 11.76
C VAL A 144 3.62 12.43 10.67
N ALA A 145 3.01 13.34 9.90
CA ALA A 145 2.23 12.99 8.74
C ALA A 145 3.17 12.57 7.60
N LEU A 146 2.90 11.41 7.01
CA LEU A 146 3.59 10.94 5.82
C LEU A 146 2.84 11.50 4.62
N VAL A 147 3.40 12.51 3.96
CA VAL A 147 2.73 13.25 2.88
C VAL A 147 3.52 13.10 1.59
N ARG A 148 2.83 12.71 0.51
CA ARG A 148 3.38 12.60 -0.84
C ARG A 148 2.55 13.48 -1.77
N GLU A 149 3.19 14.39 -2.49
CA GLU A 149 2.55 15.30 -3.46
C GLU A 149 1.31 16.03 -2.89
N GLY A 150 1.40 16.48 -1.63
CA GLY A 150 0.33 17.18 -0.93
C GLY A 150 -0.80 16.30 -0.42
N ARG A 151 -0.70 14.96 -0.55
CA ARG A 151 -1.68 14.00 -0.04
C ARG A 151 -1.10 13.19 1.12
N PRO A 152 -1.81 13.06 2.26
CA PRO A 152 -1.39 12.18 3.34
C PRO A 152 -1.52 10.71 2.90
N VAL A 153 -0.44 9.94 3.03
CA VAL A 153 -0.40 8.49 2.76
C VAL A 153 -0.37 7.67 4.06
N GLY A 154 -0.02 8.29 5.19
CA GLY A 154 0.08 7.64 6.48
C GLY A 154 0.49 8.57 7.60
N ILE A 155 0.72 7.99 8.79
CA ILE A 155 1.18 8.67 9.99
C ILE A 155 2.26 7.80 10.63
N LEU A 156 3.36 8.45 11.05
CA LEU A 156 4.40 7.87 11.89
C LEU A 156 4.24 8.44 13.31
N SER A 157 4.29 7.59 14.32
CA SER A 157 4.38 8.02 15.71
C SER A 157 5.69 7.60 16.34
N LEU A 158 6.18 8.44 17.26
CA LEU A 158 7.33 8.19 18.10
C LEU A 158 6.94 8.49 19.55
N ASP A 159 7.18 7.55 20.46
CA ASP A 159 6.84 7.68 21.88
C ASP A 159 7.68 6.75 22.77
N ASP A 160 7.69 7.04 24.07
CA ASP A 160 8.29 6.19 25.10
C ASP A 160 7.17 5.68 26.03
N PRO A 161 6.81 4.38 25.99
CA PRO A 161 5.73 3.85 26.81
C PRO A 161 5.96 4.05 28.32
N ALA A 162 4.90 4.38 29.05
CA ALA A 162 4.88 4.65 30.48
C ALA A 162 5.77 5.83 30.95
N GLN A 163 6.47 6.51 30.04
CA GLN A 163 7.35 7.65 30.34
C GLN A 163 6.92 8.89 29.56
N ALA A 164 7.21 10.07 30.12
CA ALA A 164 7.08 11.32 29.38
C ALA A 164 8.44 11.66 28.77
N ARG A 165 8.43 12.02 27.49
CA ARG A 165 9.58 12.49 26.72
C ARG A 165 9.29 13.89 26.18
N THR A 166 10.29 14.75 26.28
CA THR A 166 10.34 16.01 25.54
C THR A 166 11.06 15.79 24.22
N PHE A 167 10.43 16.15 23.11
CA PHE A 167 11.06 16.07 21.79
C PHE A 167 11.71 17.41 21.45
N SER A 168 13.03 17.45 21.40
CA SER A 168 13.76 18.68 21.05
C SER A 168 13.47 19.09 19.60
N PRO A 169 13.66 20.37 19.22
CA PRO A 169 13.49 20.84 17.85
C PRO A 169 14.34 20.06 16.84
N GLU A 170 15.56 19.66 17.21
CA GLU A 170 16.46 18.87 16.36
C GLU A 170 15.89 17.47 16.10
N LEU A 171 15.34 16.83 17.14
CA LEU A 171 14.70 15.52 17.02
C LEU A 171 13.42 15.58 16.18
N GLN A 172 12.64 16.66 16.33
CA GLN A 172 11.47 16.92 15.52
C GLN A 172 11.83 17.11 14.03
N GLN A 173 12.90 17.85 13.74
CA GLN A 173 13.40 18.02 12.37
C GLN A 173 13.86 16.69 11.75
N LEU A 174 14.60 15.88 12.52
CA LEU A 174 15.03 14.55 12.09
C LEU A 174 13.83 13.63 11.80
N ALA A 175 12.84 13.60 12.70
CA ALA A 175 11.61 12.83 12.52
C ALA A 175 10.82 13.27 11.28
N ARG A 176 10.75 14.58 11.02
CA ARG A 176 10.14 15.14 9.81
C ARG A 176 10.86 14.66 8.55
N ALA A 177 12.18 14.70 8.53
CA ALA A 177 12.97 14.26 7.39
C ALA A 177 12.82 12.74 7.12
N ILE A 178 12.78 11.93 8.19
CA ILE A 178 12.45 10.49 8.10
C ILE A 178 11.05 10.31 7.50
N GLY A 179 10.05 11.05 7.99
CA GLY A 179 8.68 10.98 7.48
C GLY A 179 8.56 11.31 6.00
N GLN A 180 9.33 12.29 5.50
CA GLN A 180 9.37 12.62 4.08
C GLN A 180 9.90 11.45 3.23
N GLN A 181 11.01 10.83 3.64
CA GLN A 181 11.58 9.68 2.92
C GLN A 181 10.65 8.46 2.98
N ALA A 182 10.05 8.21 4.14
CA ALA A 182 9.06 7.15 4.34
C ALA A 182 7.86 7.30 3.41
N ALA A 183 7.30 8.52 3.29
CA ALA A 183 6.16 8.78 2.42
C ALA A 183 6.47 8.43 0.95
N ILE A 184 7.67 8.77 0.47
CA ILE A 184 8.11 8.45 -0.89
C ILE A 184 8.20 6.94 -1.10
N ALA A 185 8.86 6.22 -0.20
CA ALA A 185 9.05 4.78 -0.34
C ALA A 185 7.72 4.00 -0.25
N ILE A 186 6.85 4.38 0.69
CA ILE A 186 5.53 3.77 0.86
C ILE A 186 4.66 3.96 -0.40
N ASP A 187 4.64 5.18 -0.94
CA ASP A 187 3.87 5.48 -2.15
C ASP A 187 4.39 4.70 -3.35
N ASN A 188 5.72 4.67 -3.56
CA ASN A 188 6.35 3.90 -4.62
C ASN A 188 6.03 2.39 -4.53
N ALA A 189 6.11 1.81 -3.33
CA ALA A 189 5.80 0.39 -3.13
C ALA A 189 4.32 0.07 -3.40
N ARG A 190 3.40 0.94 -2.97
CA ARG A 190 1.97 0.79 -3.26
C ARG A 190 1.69 0.85 -4.76
N LEU A 191 2.24 1.85 -5.45
CA LEU A 191 2.09 1.99 -6.90
C LEU A 191 2.65 0.76 -7.64
N TYR A 192 3.79 0.26 -7.20
CA TYR A 192 4.38 -0.96 -7.76
C TYR A 192 3.48 -2.19 -7.54
N GLN A 193 2.96 -2.40 -6.32
CA GLN A 193 2.06 -3.50 -6.00
C GLN A 193 0.75 -3.43 -6.80
N GLN A 194 0.20 -2.22 -7.00
CA GLN A 194 -0.96 -2.00 -7.85
C GLN A 194 -0.67 -2.36 -9.30
N ALA A 195 0.44 -1.86 -9.86
CA ALA A 195 0.85 -2.17 -11.23
C ALA A 195 1.05 -3.68 -11.44
N GLN A 196 1.66 -4.38 -10.48
CA GLN A 196 1.87 -5.83 -10.55
C GLN A 196 0.54 -6.61 -10.46
N THR A 197 -0.41 -6.13 -9.66
CA THR A 197 -1.76 -6.72 -9.55
C THR A 197 -2.52 -6.57 -10.86
N GLU A 198 -2.50 -5.39 -11.46
CA GLU A 198 -3.15 -5.15 -12.76
C GLU A 198 -2.50 -5.93 -13.89
N LYS A 199 -1.17 -6.03 -13.90
CA LYS A 199 -0.44 -6.88 -14.85
C LYS A 199 -0.89 -8.35 -14.75
N ARG A 200 -0.97 -8.90 -13.52
CA ARG A 200 -1.42 -10.28 -13.30
C ARG A 200 -2.86 -10.49 -13.79
N ARG A 201 -3.76 -9.54 -13.51
CA ARG A 201 -5.14 -9.57 -14.02
C ARG A 201 -5.20 -9.58 -15.54
N ALA A 202 -4.40 -8.75 -16.20
CA ALA A 202 -4.31 -8.71 -17.66
C ALA A 202 -3.78 -10.04 -18.23
N GLU A 203 -2.73 -10.61 -17.62
CA GLU A 203 -2.18 -11.92 -18.02
C GLU A 203 -3.22 -13.05 -17.87
N GLU A 204 -3.99 -13.06 -16.79
CA GLU A 204 -5.08 -14.03 -16.58
C GLU A 204 -6.19 -13.89 -17.65
N LEU A 205 -6.57 -12.66 -18.01
CA LEU A 205 -7.55 -12.40 -19.06
C LEU A 205 -7.06 -12.85 -20.44
N ILE A 206 -5.80 -12.57 -20.78
CA ILE A 206 -5.17 -13.03 -22.01
C ILE A 206 -5.10 -14.56 -22.03
N GLY A 207 -4.76 -15.20 -20.91
CA GLY A 207 -4.77 -16.65 -20.75
C GLY A 207 -6.14 -17.25 -21.04
N ARG A 208 -7.20 -16.71 -20.42
CA ARG A 208 -8.59 -17.14 -20.67
C ARG A 208 -8.99 -16.97 -22.13
N ALA A 209 -8.68 -15.82 -22.74
CA ALA A 209 -8.96 -15.57 -24.15
C ALA A 209 -8.26 -16.59 -25.06
N ARG A 210 -6.97 -16.90 -24.82
CA ARG A 210 -6.23 -17.92 -25.57
C ARG A 210 -6.83 -19.31 -25.42
N SER A 211 -7.23 -19.72 -24.22
CA SER A 211 -7.88 -21.01 -24.00
C SER A 211 -9.21 -21.11 -24.76
N ILE A 212 -10.02 -20.04 -24.76
CA ILE A 212 -11.27 -19.98 -25.54
C ILE A 212 -10.96 -20.08 -27.04
N SER A 213 -9.98 -19.32 -27.54
CA SER A 213 -9.57 -19.38 -28.95
C SER A 213 -9.00 -20.73 -29.35
N GLN A 214 -8.23 -21.39 -28.50
CA GLN A 214 -7.71 -22.73 -28.76
C GLN A 214 -8.86 -23.74 -28.86
N VAL A 215 -9.79 -23.76 -27.91
CA VAL A 215 -10.98 -24.62 -27.98
C VAL A 215 -11.78 -24.33 -29.27
N ALA A 216 -11.97 -23.06 -29.60
CA ALA A 216 -12.65 -22.67 -30.84
C ALA A 216 -11.91 -23.16 -32.10
N LEU A 217 -10.58 -23.19 -32.11
CA LEU A 217 -9.78 -23.70 -33.24
C LEU A 217 -9.70 -25.22 -33.29
N THR A 218 -9.67 -25.93 -32.15
CA THR A 218 -9.72 -27.40 -32.12
C THR A 218 -11.08 -27.92 -32.56
N VAL A 219 -12.16 -27.18 -32.28
CA VAL A 219 -13.51 -27.44 -32.83
C VAL A 219 -13.56 -27.12 -34.34
N ASN A 220 -12.64 -26.29 -34.84
CA ASN A 220 -12.60 -25.84 -36.24
C ASN A 220 -11.57 -26.61 -37.09
N SER A 221 -11.29 -27.87 -36.76
CA SER A 221 -10.61 -28.76 -37.72
C SER A 221 -11.56 -29.05 -38.88
N SER A 222 -11.07 -28.83 -40.11
CA SER A 222 -11.80 -28.78 -41.38
C SER A 222 -12.57 -30.04 -41.78
N GLU A 223 -12.53 -31.12 -41.01
CA GLU A 223 -13.31 -32.35 -41.24
C GLU A 223 -14.68 -32.34 -40.52
N ASP A 224 -14.96 -31.35 -39.66
CA ASP A 224 -16.12 -31.35 -38.76
C ASP A 224 -17.13 -30.21 -39.05
N LEU A 225 -17.10 -29.67 -40.27
CA LEU A 225 -18.00 -28.60 -40.74
C LEU A 225 -19.48 -28.97 -40.58
N SER A 226 -19.81 -30.25 -40.75
CA SER A 226 -21.15 -30.81 -40.50
C SER A 226 -21.57 -30.68 -39.03
N THR A 227 -20.66 -30.94 -38.10
CA THR A 227 -20.90 -30.86 -36.65
C THR A 227 -21.11 -29.41 -36.22
N ILE A 228 -20.31 -28.46 -36.75
CA ILE A 228 -20.46 -27.02 -36.47
C ILE A 228 -21.85 -26.52 -36.93
N PHE A 229 -22.28 -26.87 -38.15
CA PHE A 229 -23.61 -26.48 -38.62
C PHE A 229 -24.74 -27.14 -37.83
N THR A 230 -24.56 -28.39 -37.36
CA THR A 230 -25.54 -29.06 -36.51
C THR A 230 -25.75 -28.28 -35.21
N VAL A 231 -24.66 -27.94 -34.53
CA VAL A 231 -24.70 -27.23 -33.24
C VAL A 231 -25.26 -25.82 -33.43
N ALA A 232 -24.90 -25.13 -34.51
CA ALA A 232 -25.43 -23.81 -34.83
C ALA A 232 -26.94 -23.81 -35.10
N VAL A 233 -27.45 -24.78 -35.88
CA VAL A 233 -28.90 -24.93 -36.13
C VAL A 233 -29.65 -25.23 -34.83
N ASP A 234 -29.16 -26.14 -34.00
CA ASP A 234 -29.86 -26.54 -32.78
C ASP A 234 -29.94 -25.39 -31.76
N HIS A 235 -28.87 -24.60 -31.63
CA HIS A 235 -28.89 -23.40 -30.80
C HIS A 235 -29.82 -22.30 -31.33
N LEU A 236 -29.90 -22.11 -32.65
CA LEU A 236 -30.80 -21.12 -33.24
C LEU A 236 -32.27 -21.52 -33.10
N VAL A 237 -32.61 -22.80 -33.31
CA VAL A 237 -33.97 -23.33 -33.16
C VAL A 237 -34.44 -23.16 -31.72
N ARG A 238 -33.60 -23.52 -30.73
CA ARG A 238 -33.93 -23.34 -29.30
C ARG A 238 -33.95 -21.87 -28.89
N GLY A 239 -33.01 -21.05 -29.37
CA GLY A 239 -32.91 -19.64 -29.02
C GLY A 239 -34.03 -18.78 -29.63
N LEU A 240 -34.55 -19.17 -30.79
CA LEU A 240 -35.63 -18.47 -31.50
C LEU A 240 -37.01 -19.09 -31.25
N GLY A 241 -37.09 -20.21 -30.52
CA GLY A 241 -38.34 -20.93 -30.26
C GLY A 241 -39.01 -21.45 -31.54
N ALA A 242 -38.21 -21.77 -32.57
CA ALA A 242 -38.71 -22.28 -33.85
C ALA A 242 -38.93 -23.80 -33.77
N ASP A 243 -39.83 -24.34 -34.60
CA ASP A 243 -40.08 -25.79 -34.66
C ASP A 243 -38.97 -26.56 -35.42
N GLY A 244 -38.11 -25.85 -36.15
CA GLY A 244 -36.99 -26.43 -36.88
C GLY A 244 -36.19 -25.40 -37.66
N GLY A 245 -35.02 -25.82 -38.15
CA GLY A 245 -34.07 -24.96 -38.85
C GLY A 245 -33.12 -25.76 -39.75
N ALA A 246 -32.55 -25.12 -40.76
CA ALA A 246 -31.60 -25.73 -41.67
C ALA A 246 -30.56 -24.71 -42.16
N ILE A 247 -29.35 -25.18 -42.41
CA ILE A 247 -28.27 -24.40 -43.05
C ILE A 247 -27.93 -25.09 -44.37
N ALA A 248 -27.97 -24.32 -45.45
CA ALA A 248 -27.57 -24.76 -46.78
C ALA A 248 -26.36 -23.96 -47.26
N LEU A 249 -25.43 -24.62 -47.95
CA LEU A 249 -24.28 -23.99 -48.58
C LEU A 249 -24.55 -23.94 -50.09
N LEU A 250 -24.44 -22.73 -50.64
CA LEU A 250 -24.55 -22.48 -52.07
C LEU A 250 -23.14 -22.51 -52.66
N ASP A 251 -22.86 -23.46 -53.54
CA ASP A 251 -21.61 -23.52 -54.30
C ASP A 251 -21.93 -23.43 -55.78
N SER A 252 -21.36 -22.41 -56.44
CA SER A 252 -21.31 -22.18 -57.89
C SER A 252 -22.44 -22.87 -58.71
N ASP A 253 -23.66 -22.37 -58.55
CA ASP A 253 -24.94 -22.76 -59.20
C ASP A 253 -25.67 -24.02 -58.70
N ALA A 254 -25.22 -24.65 -57.61
CA ALA A 254 -25.96 -25.72 -56.93
C ALA A 254 -26.17 -25.43 -55.43
N LEU A 255 -27.45 -25.47 -55.01
CA LEU A 255 -27.81 -25.38 -53.59
C LEU A 255 -27.68 -26.76 -52.95
N SER A 256 -26.71 -26.92 -52.06
CA SER A 256 -26.54 -28.16 -51.29
C SER A 256 -27.03 -27.97 -49.85
N LEU A 257 -28.00 -28.79 -49.45
CA LEU A 257 -28.46 -28.82 -48.06
C LEU A 257 -27.40 -29.54 -47.23
N VAL A 258 -26.79 -28.84 -46.27
CA VAL A 258 -25.70 -29.41 -45.47
C VAL A 258 -26.22 -29.93 -44.14
N ASN A 259 -27.28 -29.34 -43.58
CA ASN A 259 -27.93 -29.88 -42.40
C ASN A 259 -29.39 -29.38 -42.24
N SER A 260 -30.27 -30.25 -41.75
CA SER A 260 -31.65 -29.89 -41.39
C SER A 260 -32.09 -30.60 -40.11
N ASN A 261 -32.56 -29.85 -39.12
CA ASN A 261 -33.17 -30.40 -37.92
C ASN A 261 -34.69 -30.17 -37.98
N ARG A 262 -35.43 -31.25 -38.30
CA ARG A 262 -36.91 -31.27 -38.27
C ARG A 262 -37.35 -32.27 -37.20
N ASN A 263 -37.87 -31.77 -36.09
CA ASN A 263 -38.63 -32.61 -35.17
C ASN A 263 -40.05 -32.77 -35.72
N CYS A 264 -40.22 -33.67 -36.69
CA CYS A 264 -41.54 -34.12 -37.09
C CYS A 264 -42.01 -35.21 -36.12
N SER A 265 -42.52 -34.80 -34.96
CA SER A 265 -43.41 -35.64 -34.17
C SER A 265 -44.82 -35.45 -34.72
N THR A 266 -45.16 -36.18 -35.78
CA THR A 266 -46.58 -36.51 -36.01
C THR A 266 -47.05 -37.42 -34.88
N MET A 267 -48.23 -37.08 -34.36
CA MET A 267 -49.04 -37.84 -33.40
C MET A 267 -49.02 -39.36 -33.61
#